data_AF-A0A9E0Y213-F1
#
_entry.id   AF-A0A9E0Y213-F1
#
_cell.length_a   1.000
_cell.length_b   1.000
_cell.length_c   1.000
_cell.angle_alpha   90.00
_cell.angle_beta   90.00
_cell.angle_gamma   90.00
#
_symmetry.space_group_name_H-M   'P 1'
#
loop_
_entity.id
_entity.type
_entity.pdbx_description
1 polymer ?
#
loop_
_entity_poly.entity_id
_entity_poly.type
_entity_poly.pdbx_seq_one_letter_code
_entity_poly.pdbx_strand_id
1 'polypeptide(L)'
;MSYFPSLLLQAAGSTEQKISILYLLKEGGVLMIPLLLCSIVLVYVFVERWLILSRTSRLDPRFMNQIREYITGSNLQGAKSLAHNADSPVGRIIEKGISRIGKPIEHIEKSMESAGKLEVYQLEKNLSILSTIAGIAPMFGFLGTIAGMIILFFNIQHQGFSLENIAGGIYTKMVTSAVGLIIGLLAYVAYNYFNAQINKQVNKMEAAAVEFLDILQEPAR
;
A
#
# COMPACT_ATOMS: atom_id res chain seq x y z
N MET A 1 -31.57 3.84 -63.88
CA MET A 1 -31.60 2.62 -63.04
C MET A 1 -30.62 2.85 -61.90
N SER A 2 -31.11 3.42 -60.81
CA SER A 2 -30.36 4.26 -59.87
C SER A 2 -30.87 4.01 -58.45
N TYR A 3 -30.41 2.93 -57.82
CA TYR A 3 -30.81 2.51 -56.47
C TYR A 3 -29.63 2.01 -55.62
N PHE A 4 -28.47 2.67 -55.70
CA PHE A 4 -27.28 2.25 -54.92
C PHE A 4 -26.54 3.33 -54.09
N PRO A 5 -26.81 4.65 -54.14
CA PRO A 5 -26.03 5.58 -53.30
C PRO A 5 -26.59 5.86 -51.90
N SER A 6 -27.77 5.36 -51.50
CA SER A 6 -28.38 5.68 -50.20
C SER A 6 -28.01 4.74 -49.05
N LEU A 7 -27.40 3.57 -49.31
CA LEU A 7 -27.03 2.59 -48.27
C LEU A 7 -25.64 2.85 -47.64
N LEU A 8 -24.80 3.70 -48.25
CA LEU A 8 -23.48 4.04 -47.71
C LEU A 8 -23.48 5.27 -46.81
N LEU A 9 -24.58 6.03 -46.76
CA LEU A 9 -24.69 7.23 -45.90
C LEU A 9 -25.26 6.94 -44.50
N GLN A 10 -25.64 5.69 -44.22
CA GLN A 10 -26.15 5.26 -42.91
C GLN A 10 -25.14 4.43 -42.10
N ALA A 11 -23.87 4.43 -42.52
CA ALA A 11 -22.73 3.83 -41.80
C ALA A 11 -21.84 4.88 -41.11
N ALA A 12 -22.25 6.16 -41.08
CA ALA A 12 -21.51 7.26 -40.46
C ALA A 12 -22.27 7.78 -39.24
N GLY A 13 -22.26 7.01 -38.15
CA GLY A 13 -22.93 7.43 -36.91
C GLY A 13 -22.87 6.48 -35.73
N SER A 14 -22.18 5.33 -35.82
CA SER A 14 -21.85 4.56 -34.61
C SER A 14 -20.68 5.24 -33.91
N THR A 15 -20.97 6.30 -33.16
CA THR A 15 -20.01 6.85 -32.20
C THR A 15 -19.68 5.71 -31.24
N GLU A 16 -18.49 5.11 -31.37
CA GLU A 16 -17.99 4.18 -30.36
C GLU A 16 -18.06 4.93 -29.03
N GLN A 17 -19.06 4.62 -28.20
CA GLN A 17 -19.09 5.08 -26.83
C GLN A 17 -17.93 4.38 -26.13
N LYS A 18 -16.75 5.01 -26.17
CA LYS A 18 -15.62 4.61 -25.35
C LYS A 18 -16.07 4.73 -23.90
N ILE A 19 -16.18 3.58 -23.25
CA ILE A 19 -16.46 3.48 -21.81
C ILE A 19 -15.34 4.23 -21.08
N SER A 20 -15.57 5.51 -20.80
CA SER A 20 -14.65 6.34 -20.04
C SER A 20 -14.86 6.09 -18.55
N ILE A 21 -13.79 6.21 -17.75
CA ILE A 21 -13.86 6.10 -16.29
C ILE A 21 -14.86 7.13 -15.72
N LEU A 22 -14.92 8.32 -16.32
CA LEU A 22 -15.91 9.36 -16.01
C LEU A 22 -17.36 8.95 -16.34
N TYR A 23 -17.55 8.16 -17.39
CA TYR A 23 -18.86 7.61 -17.76
C TYR A 23 -19.32 6.57 -16.73
N LEU A 24 -18.43 5.64 -16.36
CA LEU A 24 -18.68 4.62 -15.33
C LEU A 24 -18.95 5.24 -13.94
N LEU A 25 -18.21 6.30 -13.58
CA LEU A 25 -18.41 7.03 -12.32
C LEU A 25 -19.77 7.72 -12.27
N LYS A 26 -20.25 8.26 -13.40
CA LYS A 26 -21.52 8.96 -13.49
C LYS A 26 -22.72 8.01 -13.45
N GLU A 27 -22.58 6.80 -14.01
CA GLU A 27 -23.63 5.80 -13.96
C GLU A 27 -23.73 5.11 -12.60
N GLY A 28 -22.62 4.83 -11.91
CA GLY A 28 -22.55 3.98 -10.70
C GLY A 28 -23.37 4.39 -9.46
N GLY A 29 -24.06 5.52 -9.51
CA GLY A 29 -24.94 6.00 -8.44
C GLY A 29 -24.21 6.47 -7.17
N VAL A 30 -24.98 6.69 -6.09
CA VAL A 30 -24.48 7.27 -4.83
C VAL A 30 -23.37 6.42 -4.19
N LEU A 31 -23.41 5.11 -4.37
CA LEU A 31 -22.41 4.17 -3.82
C LEU A 31 -21.07 4.19 -4.56
N MET A 32 -20.96 4.92 -5.66
CA MET A 32 -19.69 5.18 -6.33
C MET A 32 -18.82 6.22 -5.59
N ILE A 33 -19.44 7.11 -4.80
CA ILE A 33 -18.73 8.14 -4.00
C ILE A 33 -17.77 7.51 -2.98
N PRO A 34 -18.21 6.57 -2.10
CA PRO A 34 -17.29 5.92 -1.16
C PRO A 34 -16.20 5.09 -1.88
N LEU A 35 -16.52 4.45 -3.01
CA LEU A 35 -15.52 3.72 -3.82
C LEU A 35 -14.45 4.65 -4.39
N LEU A 36 -14.84 5.82 -4.90
CA LEU A 36 -13.90 6.83 -5.36
C LEU A 36 -12.97 7.29 -4.22
N LEU A 37 -13.51 7.51 -3.03
CA LEU A 37 -12.73 7.87 -1.85
C LEU A 37 -11.73 6.75 -1.48
N CYS A 38 -12.16 5.49 -1.48
CA CYS A 38 -11.27 4.35 -1.29
C CYS A 38 -10.14 4.31 -2.33
N SER A 39 -10.44 4.60 -3.60
CA SER A 39 -9.44 4.65 -4.67
C SER A 39 -8.41 5.76 -4.46
N ILE A 40 -8.85 6.97 -4.09
CA ILE A 40 -7.95 8.10 -3.80
C ILE A 40 -7.03 7.78 -2.61
N VAL A 41 -7.59 7.26 -1.52
CA VAL A 41 -6.81 6.88 -0.33
C VAL A 41 -5.84 5.75 -0.66
N LEU A 42 -6.26 4.75 -1.45
CA LEU A 42 -5.38 3.68 -1.93
C LEU A 42 -4.17 4.24 -2.66
N VAL A 43 -4.37 5.12 -3.64
CA VAL A 43 -3.28 5.71 -4.42
C VAL A 43 -2.37 6.56 -3.53
N TYR A 44 -2.96 7.37 -2.64
CA TYR A 44 -2.19 8.20 -1.70
C TYR A 44 -1.25 7.33 -0.84
N VAL A 45 -1.78 6.31 -0.16
CA VAL A 45 -0.97 5.47 0.72
C VAL A 45 0.02 4.63 -0.09
N PHE A 46 -0.35 4.17 -1.28
CA PHE A 46 0.57 3.44 -2.16
C PHE A 46 1.81 4.26 -2.50
N VAL A 47 1.63 5.51 -2.94
CA VAL A 47 2.74 6.42 -3.29
C VAL A 47 3.56 6.78 -2.06
N GLU A 48 2.91 7.11 -0.93
CA GLU A 48 3.59 7.39 0.34
C GLU A 48 4.51 6.23 0.75
N ARG A 49 3.99 4.99 0.75
CA ARG A 49 4.74 3.79 1.15
C ARG A 49 5.88 3.50 0.18
N TRP A 50 5.64 3.64 -1.12
CA TRP A 50 6.66 3.45 -2.14
C TRP A 50 7.86 4.40 -1.94
N LEU A 51 7.60 5.68 -1.67
CA LEU A 51 8.65 6.67 -1.43
C LEU A 51 9.43 6.39 -0.13
N ILE A 52 8.76 6.00 0.95
CA ILE A 52 9.43 5.69 2.23
C ILE A 52 10.32 4.45 2.11
N LEU A 53 9.79 3.34 1.57
CA LEU A 53 10.54 2.08 1.46
C LEU A 53 11.72 2.18 0.48
N SER A 54 11.56 2.95 -0.60
CA SER A 54 12.64 3.17 -1.58
C SER A 54 13.81 3.98 -1.01
N ARG A 55 13.56 4.90 -0.07
CA ARG A 55 14.62 5.65 0.64
C ARG A 55 15.36 4.79 1.66
N THR A 56 14.60 4.01 2.43
CA THR A 56 15.12 3.14 3.51
C THR A 56 15.96 1.95 3.01
N SER A 57 15.85 1.57 1.73
CA SER A 57 16.56 0.42 1.18
C SER A 57 18.04 0.65 0.86
N ARG A 58 18.57 1.86 1.09
CA ARG A 58 19.93 2.29 0.68
C ARG A 58 21.01 2.12 1.75
N LEU A 59 20.93 1.08 2.59
CA LEU A 59 22.02 0.78 3.53
C LEU A 59 23.24 0.25 2.75
N ASP A 60 24.42 0.82 3.00
CA ASP A 60 25.68 0.30 2.46
C ASP A 60 25.91 -1.13 3.00
N PRO A 61 26.13 -2.14 2.13
CA PRO A 61 26.50 -3.49 2.57
C PRO A 61 27.71 -3.55 3.51
N ARG A 62 28.59 -2.53 3.48
CA ARG A 62 29.77 -2.43 4.35
C ARG A 62 29.49 -1.74 5.68
N PHE A 63 28.25 -1.30 5.93
CA PHE A 63 27.89 -0.53 7.12
C PHE A 63 28.32 -1.22 8.43
N MET A 64 27.97 -2.50 8.61
CA MET A 64 28.32 -3.22 9.85
C MET A 64 29.84 -3.47 9.98
N ASN A 65 30.54 -3.71 8.87
CA ASN A 65 31.99 -3.83 8.88
C ASN A 65 32.68 -2.53 9.32
N GLN A 66 32.20 -1.38 8.84
CA GLN A 66 32.71 -0.08 9.26
C GLN A 66 32.40 0.20 10.74
N ILE A 67 31.20 -0.16 11.22
CA ILE A 67 30.85 -0.06 12.64
C ILE A 67 31.81 -0.90 13.49
N ARG A 68 32.11 -2.14 13.07
CA ARG A 68 33.11 -3.00 13.73
C ARG A 68 34.47 -2.32 13.81
N GLU A 69 35.00 -1.81 12.69
CA GLU A 69 36.29 -1.11 12.64
C GLU A 69 36.34 0.09 13.60
N TYR A 70 35.28 0.90 13.67
CA TYR A 70 35.22 2.04 14.60
C TYR A 70 35.17 1.59 16.07
N ILE A 71 34.45 0.52 16.39
CA ILE A 71 34.33 0.00 17.77
C ILE A 71 35.66 -0.62 18.23
N THR A 72 36.26 -1.49 17.41
CA THR A 72 37.57 -2.11 17.71
C THR A 72 38.67 -1.05 17.77
N GLY A 73 38.59 -0.02 16.93
CA GLY A 73 39.47 1.16 16.98
C GLY A 73 39.21 2.13 18.14
N SER A 74 38.31 1.79 19.07
CA SER A 74 37.91 2.64 20.22
C SER A 74 37.35 4.02 19.85
N ASN A 75 36.93 4.21 18.59
CA ASN A 75 36.38 5.47 18.08
C ASN A 75 34.84 5.42 18.06
N LEU A 76 34.24 5.48 19.25
CA LEU A 76 32.79 5.46 19.43
C LEU A 76 32.08 6.67 18.79
N GLN A 77 32.76 7.81 18.70
CA GLN A 77 32.20 9.02 18.08
C GLN A 77 32.07 8.84 16.56
N GLY A 78 33.06 8.23 15.91
CA GLY A 78 33.01 7.85 14.50
C GLY A 78 31.90 6.85 14.21
N ALA A 79 31.78 5.79 15.04
CA ALA A 79 30.70 4.81 14.93
C ALA A 79 29.31 5.48 15.04
N LYS A 80 29.13 6.38 16.02
CA LYS A 80 27.87 7.09 16.22
C LYS A 80 27.54 8.00 15.04
N SER A 81 28.51 8.74 14.51
CA SER A 81 28.29 9.61 13.35
C SER A 81 27.93 8.81 12.10
N LEU A 82 28.60 7.68 11.86
CA LEU A 82 28.27 6.79 10.75
C LEU A 82 26.84 6.25 10.86
N ALA A 83 26.46 5.77 12.06
CA ALA A 83 25.12 5.26 12.32
C ALA A 83 24.03 6.33 12.13
N HIS A 84 24.30 7.55 12.56
CA HIS A 84 23.41 8.69 12.38
C HIS A 84 23.24 9.08 10.90
N ASN A 85 24.35 9.15 10.16
CA ASN A 85 24.36 9.55 8.74
C ASN A 85 23.74 8.50 7.80
N ALA A 86 23.64 7.24 8.23
CA ALA A 86 23.03 6.18 7.44
C ALA A 86 21.51 6.37 7.23
N ASP A 87 20.85 7.23 8.03
CA ASP A 87 19.41 7.55 8.00
C ASP A 87 18.51 6.35 7.65
N SER A 88 18.75 5.24 8.35
CA SER A 88 18.05 3.97 8.13
C SER A 88 17.60 3.38 9.47
N PRO A 89 16.58 2.51 9.48
CA PRO A 89 16.16 1.81 10.69
C PRO A 89 17.30 1.05 11.38
N VAL A 90 18.16 0.41 10.58
CA VAL A 90 19.37 -0.27 11.08
C VAL A 90 20.30 0.75 11.74
N GLY A 91 20.62 1.86 11.05
CA GLY A 91 21.47 2.92 11.61
C GLY A 91 20.95 3.48 12.93
N ARG A 92 19.64 3.73 13.04
CA ARG A 92 19.01 4.24 14.27
C ARG A 92 19.06 3.25 15.44
N ILE A 93 18.90 1.95 15.17
CA ILE A 93 19.08 0.91 16.21
C ILE A 93 20.53 0.85 16.68
N ILE A 94 21.47 0.82 15.74
CA ILE A 94 22.90 0.76 16.05
C ILE A 94 23.35 2.02 16.80
N GLU A 95 22.87 3.21 16.42
CA GLU A 95 23.14 4.47 17.12
C GLU A 95 22.70 4.39 18.60
N LYS A 96 21.52 3.82 18.86
CA LYS A 96 21.04 3.58 20.24
C LYS A 96 21.93 2.60 20.98
N GLY A 97 22.37 1.51 20.35
CA GLY A 97 23.33 0.56 20.91
C GLY A 97 24.64 1.23 21.30
N ILE A 98 25.24 1.98 20.37
CA ILE A 98 26.51 2.71 20.58
C ILE A 98 26.39 3.70 21.75
N SER A 99 25.27 4.43 21.85
CA SER A 99 25.04 5.39 22.94
C SER A 99 24.96 4.77 24.35
N ARG A 100 24.84 3.44 24.43
CA ARG A 100 24.74 2.69 25.68
C ARG A 100 25.96 1.79 25.95
N ILE A 101 26.99 1.83 25.10
CA ILE A 101 28.26 1.13 25.33
C ILE A 101 28.82 1.54 26.70
N GLY A 102 29.30 0.56 27.46
CA GLY A 102 29.74 0.70 28.86
C GLY A 102 28.69 0.33 29.90
N LYS A 103 27.44 0.03 29.49
CA LYS A 103 26.42 -0.61 30.33
C LYS A 103 26.45 -2.13 30.16
N PRO A 104 25.82 -2.90 31.08
CA PRO A 104 25.62 -4.32 30.88
C PRO A 104 24.93 -4.61 29.55
N ILE A 105 25.36 -5.67 28.85
CA ILE A 105 24.87 -6.05 27.52
C ILE A 105 23.34 -6.15 27.47
N GLU A 106 22.72 -6.72 28.51
CA GLU A 106 21.26 -6.84 28.62
C GLU A 106 20.55 -5.47 28.52
N HIS A 107 21.13 -4.41 29.10
CA HIS A 107 20.57 -3.06 28.98
C HIS A 107 20.75 -2.45 27.59
N ILE A 108 21.83 -2.81 26.89
CA ILE A 108 22.11 -2.36 25.51
C ILE A 108 21.11 -3.04 24.57
N GLU A 109 21.00 -4.38 24.65
CA GLU A 109 20.06 -5.20 23.89
C GLU A 109 18.62 -4.70 24.07
N LYS A 110 18.16 -4.52 25.31
CA LYS A 110 16.80 -4.04 25.60
C LYS A 110 16.55 -2.63 25.04
N SER A 111 17.57 -1.77 25.05
CA SER A 111 17.45 -0.42 24.45
C SER A 111 17.34 -0.50 22.92
N MET A 112 18.10 -1.40 22.29
CA MET A 112 18.06 -1.63 20.85
C MET A 112 16.74 -2.28 20.42
N GLU A 113 16.25 -3.27 21.15
CA GLU A 113 14.95 -3.92 20.90
C GLU A 113 13.80 -2.90 20.98
N SER A 114 13.80 -2.03 21.99
CA SER A 114 12.81 -0.96 22.11
C SER A 114 12.89 0.03 20.95
N ALA A 115 14.08 0.37 20.47
CA ALA A 115 14.25 1.23 19.30
C ALA A 115 13.77 0.53 18.02
N GLY A 116 14.07 -0.76 17.87
CA GLY A 116 13.59 -1.59 16.77
C GLY A 116 12.07 -1.63 16.71
N LYS A 117 11.38 -1.85 17.83
CA LYS A 117 9.91 -1.84 17.89
C LYS A 117 9.31 -0.51 17.39
N LEU A 118 9.94 0.63 17.74
CA LEU A 118 9.49 1.94 17.26
C LEU A 118 9.70 2.08 15.75
N GLU A 119 10.83 1.63 15.22
CA GLU A 119 11.09 1.64 13.77
C GLU A 119 10.13 0.74 13.00
N VAL A 120 9.84 -0.47 13.50
CA VAL A 120 8.84 -1.37 12.89
C VAL A 120 7.47 -0.70 12.85
N TYR A 121 7.03 -0.12 13.96
CA TYR A 121 5.77 0.63 14.02
C TYR A 121 5.69 1.74 12.96
N GLN A 122 6.78 2.48 12.76
CA GLN A 122 6.83 3.55 11.76
C GLN A 122 6.81 3.01 10.32
N LEU A 123 7.48 1.89 10.06
CA LEU A 123 7.46 1.20 8.78
C LEU A 123 6.08 0.64 8.44
N GLU A 124 5.38 0.09 9.43
CA GLU A 124 4.02 -0.43 9.28
C GLU A 124 2.99 0.67 9.11
N LYS A 125 3.21 1.85 9.71
CA LYS A 125 2.25 2.97 9.82
C LYS A 125 1.00 2.88 8.93
N ASN A 126 0.86 3.49 7.77
CA ASN A 126 -0.43 3.51 7.06
C ASN A 126 -0.81 2.19 6.35
N LEU A 127 -0.09 1.08 6.57
CA LEU A 127 -0.33 -0.20 5.88
C LEU A 127 -1.68 -0.83 6.24
N SER A 128 -2.13 -0.67 7.49
CA SER A 128 -3.46 -1.15 7.92
C SER A 128 -4.60 -0.58 7.06
N ILE A 129 -4.45 0.65 6.56
CA ILE A 129 -5.43 1.30 5.69
C ILE A 129 -5.61 0.52 4.38
N LEU A 130 -4.53 0.00 3.78
CA LEU A 130 -4.62 -0.84 2.57
C LEU A 130 -5.36 -2.14 2.87
N SER A 131 -5.07 -2.78 4.01
CA SER A 131 -5.78 -3.98 4.42
C SER A 131 -7.28 -3.72 4.63
N THR A 132 -7.64 -2.57 5.19
CA THR A 132 -9.03 -2.16 5.37
C THR A 132 -9.72 -1.91 4.03
N ILE A 133 -9.07 -1.19 3.10
CA ILE A 133 -9.63 -0.94 1.76
C ILE A 133 -9.80 -2.25 0.98
N ALA A 134 -8.85 -3.17 1.10
CA ALA A 134 -8.91 -4.48 0.47
C ALA A 134 -10.17 -5.26 0.86
N GLY A 135 -10.61 -5.15 2.12
CA GLY A 135 -11.85 -5.76 2.60
C GLY A 135 -13.11 -4.94 2.26
N ILE A 136 -13.09 -3.63 2.49
CA ILE A 136 -14.30 -2.81 2.45
C ILE A 136 -14.71 -2.42 1.02
N ALA A 137 -13.78 -2.20 0.08
CA ALA A 137 -14.12 -1.79 -1.28
C ALA A 137 -14.97 -2.84 -2.05
N PRO A 138 -14.65 -4.15 -2.01
CA PRO A 138 -15.53 -5.20 -2.55
C PRO A 138 -16.91 -5.23 -1.91
N MET A 139 -16.98 -5.00 -0.58
CA MET A 139 -18.24 -4.98 0.16
C MET A 139 -19.13 -3.81 -0.29
N PHE A 140 -18.56 -2.64 -0.56
CA PHE A 140 -19.31 -1.53 -1.16
C PHE A 140 -19.79 -1.84 -2.58
N GLY A 141 -18.96 -2.52 -3.39
CA GLY A 141 -19.37 -2.99 -4.71
C GLY A 141 -20.58 -3.93 -4.66
N PHE A 142 -20.55 -4.90 -3.73
CA PHE A 142 -21.65 -5.82 -3.47
C PHE A 142 -22.89 -5.13 -2.89
N LEU A 143 -22.72 -4.19 -1.96
CA LEU A 143 -23.82 -3.37 -1.46
C LEU A 143 -24.49 -2.58 -2.61
N GLY A 144 -23.68 -2.09 -3.56
CA GLY A 144 -24.12 -1.45 -4.80
C GLY A 144 -25.10 -2.29 -5.60
N THR A 145 -24.83 -3.58 -5.76
CA THR A 145 -25.70 -4.48 -6.51
C THR A 145 -27.00 -4.73 -5.75
N ILE A 146 -26.94 -5.01 -4.45
CA ILE A 146 -28.14 -5.23 -3.62
C ILE A 146 -29.05 -4.00 -3.64
N ALA A 147 -28.51 -2.83 -3.31
CA ALA A 147 -29.28 -1.59 -3.25
C ALA A 147 -29.90 -1.27 -4.62
N GLY A 148 -29.13 -1.44 -5.70
CA GLY A 148 -29.65 -1.24 -7.03
C GLY A 148 -30.75 -2.25 -7.40
N MET A 149 -30.62 -3.53 -7.01
CA MET A 149 -31.65 -4.52 -7.29
C MET A 149 -32.96 -4.20 -6.57
N ILE A 150 -32.89 -3.72 -5.33
CA ILE A 150 -34.06 -3.23 -4.58
C ILE A 150 -34.75 -2.08 -5.34
N ILE A 151 -33.99 -1.06 -5.78
CA ILE A 151 -34.54 0.08 -6.53
C ILE A 151 -35.16 -0.35 -7.86
N LEU A 152 -34.53 -1.29 -8.57
CA LEU A 152 -35.04 -1.79 -9.84
C LEU A 152 -36.39 -2.49 -9.68
N PHE A 153 -36.50 -3.43 -8.72
CA PHE A 153 -37.77 -4.12 -8.49
C PHE A 153 -38.86 -3.18 -7.98
N PHE A 154 -38.50 -2.20 -7.14
CA PHE A 154 -39.41 -1.14 -6.71
C PHE A 154 -39.98 -0.37 -7.92
N ASN A 155 -39.13 0.02 -8.88
CA ASN A 155 -39.57 0.71 -10.09
C ASN A 155 -40.45 -0.16 -10.98
N ILE A 156 -40.11 -1.44 -11.17
CA ILE A 156 -40.93 -2.39 -11.95
C ILE A 156 -42.34 -2.52 -11.36
N GLN A 157 -42.44 -2.59 -10.02
CA GLN A 157 -43.73 -2.69 -9.33
C GLN A 157 -44.63 -1.47 -9.55
N HIS A 158 -44.06 -0.26 -9.63
CA HIS A 158 -44.84 0.99 -9.67
C HIS A 158 -45.00 1.58 -11.08
N GLN A 159 -44.05 1.34 -11.98
CA GLN A 159 -44.00 1.96 -13.31
C GLN A 159 -44.23 0.95 -14.45
N GLY A 160 -44.33 -0.34 -14.13
CA GLY A 160 -44.46 -1.41 -15.11
C GLY A 160 -43.13 -1.85 -15.72
N PHE A 161 -43.21 -2.79 -16.66
CA PHE A 161 -42.03 -3.45 -17.23
C PHE A 161 -41.53 -2.70 -18.47
N SER A 162 -40.31 -2.13 -18.40
CA SER A 162 -39.59 -1.59 -19.54
C SER A 162 -38.21 -2.25 -19.65
N LEU A 163 -37.94 -2.88 -20.80
CA LEU A 163 -36.70 -3.62 -21.04
C LEU A 163 -35.46 -2.70 -20.97
N GLU A 164 -35.58 -1.47 -21.45
CA GLU A 164 -34.51 -0.47 -21.45
C GLU A 164 -34.11 -0.08 -20.01
N ASN A 165 -35.09 0.19 -19.15
CA ASN A 165 -34.86 0.55 -17.75
C ASN A 165 -34.20 -0.59 -16.95
N ILE A 166 -34.58 -1.84 -17.27
CA ILE A 166 -34.01 -3.02 -16.64
C ILE A 166 -32.56 -3.23 -17.08
N ALA A 167 -32.31 -3.19 -18.38
CA ALA A 167 -30.97 -3.39 -18.93
C ALA A 167 -29.99 -2.34 -18.42
N GLY A 168 -30.36 -1.06 -18.45
CA GLY A 168 -29.53 0.03 -17.92
C GLY A 168 -29.29 -0.10 -16.42
N GLY A 169 -30.34 -0.39 -15.64
CA GLY A 169 -30.22 -0.58 -14.20
C GLY A 169 -29.30 -1.74 -13.83
N ILE A 170 -29.40 -2.90 -14.51
CA ILE A 170 -28.51 -4.04 -14.27
C ILE A 170 -27.07 -3.69 -14.64
N TYR A 171 -26.85 -3.05 -15.79
CA TYR A 171 -25.52 -2.65 -16.25
C TYR A 171 -24.80 -1.78 -15.22
N THR A 172 -25.46 -0.71 -14.76
CA THR A 172 -24.92 0.19 -13.73
C THR A 172 -24.46 -0.54 -12.47
N LYS A 173 -25.23 -1.52 -12.00
CA LYS A 173 -24.91 -2.28 -10.77
C LYS A 173 -23.71 -3.20 -10.97
N MET A 174 -23.65 -3.86 -12.12
CA MET A 174 -22.51 -4.72 -12.47
C MET A 174 -21.22 -3.90 -12.53
N VAL A 175 -21.28 -2.68 -13.08
CA VAL A 175 -20.16 -1.74 -13.07
C VAL A 175 -19.71 -1.41 -11.65
N THR A 176 -20.61 -1.01 -10.75
CA THR A 176 -20.26 -0.67 -9.36
C THR A 176 -19.61 -1.85 -8.63
N SER A 177 -20.10 -3.07 -8.86
CA SER A 177 -19.50 -4.28 -8.30
C SER A 177 -18.10 -4.54 -8.83
N ALA A 178 -17.91 -4.43 -10.15
CA ALA A 178 -16.62 -4.66 -10.78
C ALA A 178 -15.57 -3.65 -10.29
N VAL A 179 -15.94 -2.37 -10.20
CA VAL A 179 -15.06 -1.32 -9.68
C VAL A 179 -14.65 -1.58 -8.22
N GLY A 180 -15.60 -1.94 -7.35
CA GLY A 180 -15.30 -2.27 -5.96
C GLY A 180 -14.33 -3.44 -5.81
N LEU A 181 -14.52 -4.49 -6.62
CA LEU A 181 -13.61 -5.64 -6.66
C LEU A 181 -12.21 -5.27 -7.15
N ILE A 182 -12.10 -4.46 -8.20
CA ILE A 182 -10.81 -4.03 -8.76
C ILE A 182 -10.04 -3.21 -7.71
N ILE A 183 -10.68 -2.25 -7.05
CA ILE A 183 -10.05 -1.44 -6.01
C ILE A 183 -9.59 -2.32 -4.84
N GLY A 184 -10.44 -3.25 -4.39
CA GLY A 184 -10.12 -4.19 -3.32
C GLY A 184 -8.93 -5.09 -3.66
N LEU A 185 -8.91 -5.62 -4.88
CA LEU A 185 -7.81 -6.46 -5.37
C LEU A 185 -6.48 -5.70 -5.42
N LEU A 186 -6.48 -4.49 -5.95
CA LEU A 186 -5.28 -3.65 -6.01
C LEU A 186 -4.77 -3.31 -4.60
N ALA A 187 -5.66 -2.97 -3.68
CA ALA A 187 -5.32 -2.71 -2.29
C ALA A 187 -4.71 -3.94 -1.60
N TYR A 188 -5.28 -5.14 -1.85
CA TYR A 188 -4.78 -6.39 -1.31
C TYR A 188 -3.37 -6.72 -1.82
N VAL A 189 -3.12 -6.58 -3.12
CA VAL A 189 -1.79 -6.82 -3.71
C VAL A 189 -0.78 -5.82 -3.16
N ALA A 190 -1.13 -4.54 -3.11
CA ALA A 190 -0.27 -3.50 -2.55
C ALA A 190 0.07 -3.75 -1.06
N TYR A 191 -0.93 -4.14 -0.26
CA TYR A 191 -0.75 -4.48 1.15
C TYR A 191 0.29 -5.59 1.31
N ASN A 192 0.11 -6.72 0.61
CA ASN A 192 1.00 -7.86 0.72
C ASN A 192 2.42 -7.54 0.23
N TYR A 193 2.54 -6.77 -0.85
CA TYR A 193 3.84 -6.32 -1.36
C TYR A 193 4.60 -5.49 -0.31
N PHE A 194 3.96 -4.46 0.26
CA PHE A 194 4.61 -3.62 1.25
C PHE A 194 4.87 -4.36 2.57
N ASN A 195 3.98 -5.26 2.98
CA ASN A 195 4.18 -6.10 4.15
C ASN A 195 5.43 -6.98 4.01
N ALA A 196 5.61 -7.63 2.85
CA ALA A 196 6.79 -8.43 2.56
C ALA A 196 8.09 -7.60 2.60
N GLN A 197 8.04 -6.37 2.06
CA GLN A 197 9.19 -5.47 2.06
C GLN A 197 9.53 -4.95 3.47
N ILE A 198 8.53 -4.69 4.32
CA ILE A 198 8.74 -4.32 5.73
C ILE A 198 9.38 -5.48 6.47
N ASN A 199 8.84 -6.71 6.35
CA ASN A 199 9.42 -7.90 6.97
C ASN A 199 10.89 -8.10 6.58
N LYS A 200 11.23 -7.85 5.32
CA LYS A 200 12.64 -7.88 4.87
C LYS A 200 13.51 -6.86 5.60
N GLN A 201 12.99 -5.67 5.92
CA GLN A 201 13.74 -4.67 6.69
C GLN A 201 13.80 -5.02 8.18
N VAL A 202 12.75 -5.59 8.76
CA VAL A 202 12.76 -6.12 10.14
C VAL A 202 13.85 -7.17 10.28
N ASN A 203 13.92 -8.14 9.38
CA ASN A 203 14.97 -9.17 9.42
C ASN A 203 16.39 -8.58 9.34
N LYS A 204 16.60 -7.51 8.57
CA LYS A 204 17.91 -6.82 8.52
C LYS A 204 18.22 -6.08 9.82
N MET A 205 17.21 -5.48 10.44
CA MET A 205 17.36 -4.81 11.73
C MET A 205 17.74 -5.79 12.83
N GLU A 206 17.08 -6.94 12.89
CA GLU A 206 17.39 -8.02 13.84
C GLU A 206 18.78 -8.59 13.61
N ALA A 207 19.13 -8.93 12.36
CA ALA A 207 20.46 -9.43 12.02
C ALA A 207 21.58 -8.45 12.40
N ALA A 208 21.40 -7.16 12.09
CA ALA A 208 22.38 -6.13 12.46
C ALA A 208 22.47 -5.91 13.98
N ALA A 209 21.36 -6.04 14.71
CA ALA A 209 21.35 -5.93 16.16
C ALA A 209 22.13 -7.08 16.81
N VAL A 210 21.93 -8.32 16.34
CA VAL A 210 22.70 -9.49 16.80
C VAL A 210 24.18 -9.31 16.48
N GLU A 211 24.53 -8.98 15.24
CA GLU A 211 25.92 -8.76 14.83
C GLU A 211 26.60 -7.66 15.68
N PHE A 212 25.89 -6.59 16.02
CA PHE A 212 26.42 -5.55 16.90
C PHE A 212 26.70 -6.05 18.32
N LEU A 213 25.83 -6.88 18.89
CA LEU A 213 26.05 -7.46 20.21
C LEU A 213 27.22 -8.44 20.20
N ASP A 214 27.37 -9.23 19.14
CA ASP A 214 28.52 -10.11 18.94
C ASP A 214 29.83 -9.32 18.90
N ILE A 215 29.88 -8.20 18.16
CA ILE A 215 31.05 -7.30 18.11
C ILE A 215 31.43 -6.79 19.51
N LEU A 216 30.45 -6.53 20.39
CA LEU A 216 30.72 -6.09 21.76
C LEU A 216 31.21 -7.23 22.68
N GLN A 217 30.91 -8.48 22.33
CA GLN A 217 31.31 -9.67 23.08
C GLN A 217 32.60 -10.32 22.56
N GLU A 218 33.02 -10.00 21.34
CA GLU A 218 34.31 -10.45 20.80
C GLU A 218 35.43 -10.01 21.76
N PRO A 219 36.23 -10.96 22.30
CA PRO A 219 37.30 -10.61 23.24
C PRO A 219 38.29 -9.70 22.53
N ALA A 220 38.56 -8.53 23.12
CA ALA A 220 39.62 -7.64 22.66
C ALA A 220 40.92 -8.44 22.60
N ARG A 221 41.46 -8.60 21.39
CA ARG A 221 42.79 -9.19 21.18
C ARG A 221 43.89 -8.25 21.67
#